data_AF-A0A2K4ZB10-F1
#
_entry.id   AF-A0A2K4ZB10-F1
#
_cell.length_a   1.000
_cell.length_b   1.000
_cell.length_c   1.000
_cell.angle_alpha   90.00
_cell.angle_beta   90.00
_cell.angle_gamma   90.00
#
_symmetry.space_group_name_H-M   'P 1'
#
loop_
_entity.id
_entity.type
_entity.pdbx_description
1 polymer ?
#
loop_
_entity_poly.entity_id
_entity_poly.type
_entity_poly.pdbx_seq_one_letter_code
_entity_poly.pdbx_strand_id
1 'polypeptide(L)'
;MIDWKQGSGIKTGDTVFLYVAAPVSAILYQCKVMETDIPYRYQDKNLTISMLMKIKLLKRYDSGKFTFDRLKKEFGIYAVRGPRGIPNSLKYELNL
;
A
#
# COMPACT_ATOMS: atom_id res chain seq x y z
N MET A 1 -5.03 8.49 12.81
CA MET A 1 -5.76 8.04 11.61
C MET A 1 -5.26 8.87 10.45
N ILE A 2 -5.12 8.30 9.25
CA ILE A 2 -4.66 9.02 8.06
C ILE A 2 -5.72 8.87 6.98
N ASP A 3 -6.14 9.98 6.38
CA ASP A 3 -6.95 9.98 5.17
C ASP A 3 -6.04 9.71 3.97
N TRP A 4 -6.42 8.73 3.15
CA TRP A 4 -5.62 8.27 2.03
C TRP A 4 -6.50 8.08 0.79
N LYS A 5 -5.96 8.32 -0.41
CA LYS A 5 -6.67 8.02 -1.66
C LYS A 5 -7.11 6.55 -1.69
N GLN A 6 -8.40 6.29 -1.86
CA GLN A 6 -8.88 4.92 -1.96
C GLN A 6 -8.41 4.28 -3.28
N GLY A 7 -7.77 3.13 -3.17
CA GLY A 7 -7.43 2.29 -4.30
C GLY A 7 -8.62 1.45 -4.77
N SER A 8 -8.69 1.17 -6.07
CA SER A 8 -9.73 0.30 -6.61
C SER A 8 -9.72 -1.07 -5.92
N GLY A 9 -10.90 -1.53 -5.52
CA GLY A 9 -11.10 -2.84 -4.88
C GLY A 9 -10.71 -2.93 -3.39
N ILE A 10 -10.17 -1.86 -2.79
CA ILE A 10 -9.84 -1.85 -1.35
C ILE A 10 -11.12 -1.66 -0.53
N LYS A 11 -11.28 -2.49 0.51
CA LYS A 11 -12.44 -2.53 1.40
C LYS A 11 -12.06 -2.26 2.86
N THR A 12 -13.04 -1.80 3.63
CA THR A 12 -12.91 -1.71 5.09
C THR A 12 -12.57 -3.09 5.66
N GLY A 13 -11.57 -3.13 6.54
CA GLY A 13 -11.03 -4.38 7.09
C GLY A 13 -9.83 -4.95 6.32
N ASP A 14 -9.50 -4.46 5.14
CA ASP A 14 -8.29 -4.90 4.43
C ASP A 14 -7.00 -4.51 5.18
N THR A 15 -5.96 -5.32 4.99
CA THR A 15 -4.58 -4.93 5.35
C THR A 15 -3.88 -4.46 4.09
N VAL A 16 -3.37 -3.23 4.11
CA VAL A 16 -2.63 -2.62 2.99
C VAL A 16 -1.19 -2.37 3.38
N PHE A 17 -0.29 -2.51 2.41
CA PHE A 17 1.14 -2.24 2.57
C PHE A 17 1.53 -1.04 1.71
N LEU A 18 2.23 -0.09 2.32
CA LEU A 18 2.69 1.10 1.60
C LEU A 18 4.13 0.89 1.13
N TYR A 19 4.28 0.84 -0.20
CA TYR A 19 5.56 0.92 -0.88
C TYR A 19 5.95 2.40 -1.04
N VAL A 20 7.09 2.78 -0.47
CA VAL A 20 7.68 4.10 -0.66
C VAL A 20 8.62 4.01 -1.85
N ALA A 21 8.37 4.85 -2.87
CA ALA A 21 9.17 4.89 -4.09
C ALA A 21 10.60 5.42 -3.83
N ALA A 22 11.35 5.68 -4.90
CA ALA A 22 12.69 6.24 -4.79
C ALA A 22 12.70 7.52 -3.92
N PRO A 23 13.77 7.73 -3.11
CA PRO A 23 14.99 6.92 -3.02
C PRO A 23 14.86 5.68 -2.13
N VAL A 24 13.80 5.53 -1.35
CA VAL A 24 13.65 4.42 -0.38
C VAL A 24 13.46 3.07 -1.07
N SER A 25 12.55 3.00 -2.04
CA SER A 25 12.25 1.81 -2.83
C SER A 25 11.99 0.54 -2.01
N ALA A 26 11.11 0.63 -1.01
CA ALA A 26 10.80 -0.48 -0.10
C ALA A 26 9.37 -0.40 0.47
N ILE A 27 8.84 -1.53 0.93
CA ILE A 27 7.63 -1.54 1.78
C ILE A 27 8.03 -1.10 3.18
N LEU A 28 7.43 0.00 3.66
CA LEU A 28 7.73 0.55 4.99
C LEU A 28 6.59 0.39 6.00
N TYR A 29 5.35 0.32 5.54
CA TYR A 29 4.21 0.39 6.44
C TYR A 29 3.20 -0.71 6.17
N GLN A 30 2.74 -1.35 7.23
CA GLN A 30 1.53 -2.15 7.25
C GLN A 30 0.43 -1.32 7.91
N CYS A 31 -0.71 -1.19 7.23
CA CYS A 31 -1.85 -0.44 7.73
C CYS A 31 -3.13 -1.28 7.67
N LYS A 32 -4.05 -1.04 8.60
CA LYS A 32 -5.43 -1.52 8.53
C LYS A 32 -6.31 -0.46 7.88
N VAL A 33 -7.16 -0.86 6.95
CA VAL A 33 -8.21 0.00 6.41
C VAL A 33 -9.38 0.01 7.38
N MET A 34 -9.69 1.19 7.93
CA MET A 34 -10.69 1.37 8.97
C MET A 34 -12.03 1.84 8.43
N GLU A 35 -12.02 2.56 7.32
CA GLU A 35 -13.21 3.14 6.67
C GLU A 35 -12.89 3.34 5.17
N THR A 36 -13.87 3.12 4.30
CA THR A 36 -13.78 3.29 2.85
C THR A 36 -14.96 4.09 2.32
N ASP A 37 -14.91 4.42 1.03
CA ASP A 37 -15.99 5.01 0.25
C ASP A 37 -16.38 6.41 0.76
N ILE A 38 -15.42 7.12 1.36
CA ILE A 38 -15.60 8.48 1.86
C ILE A 38 -15.56 9.42 0.66
N PRO A 39 -16.66 10.12 0.32
CA PRO A 39 -16.68 11.01 -0.83
C PRO A 39 -15.64 12.13 -0.68
N TYR A 40 -14.90 12.38 -1.75
CA TYR A 40 -13.92 13.45 -1.80
C TYR A 40 -13.81 13.99 -3.21
N ARG A 41 -13.47 15.27 -3.37
CA ARG A 41 -13.28 15.85 -4.71
C ARG A 41 -11.98 16.65 -4.73
N TYR A 42 -10.97 16.07 -5.34
CA TYR A 42 -9.71 16.73 -5.63
C TYR A 42 -9.25 16.37 -7.03
N GLN A 43 -8.77 17.37 -7.76
CA GLN A 43 -8.22 17.20 -9.09
C GLN A 43 -7.12 18.23 -9.36
N ASP A 44 -5.99 17.75 -9.85
CA ASP A 44 -4.93 18.56 -10.46
C ASP A 44 -4.50 17.93 -11.80
N LYS A 45 -3.44 18.47 -12.42
CA LYS A 45 -2.93 18.00 -13.71
C LYS A 45 -2.48 16.53 -13.75
N ASN A 46 -2.13 15.95 -12.60
CA ASN A 46 -1.53 14.63 -12.46
C ASN A 46 -2.40 13.66 -11.64
N LEU A 47 -3.35 14.17 -10.86
CA LEU A 47 -4.07 13.37 -9.87
C LEU A 47 -5.54 13.77 -9.78
N THR A 48 -6.41 12.76 -9.91
CA THR A 48 -7.82 12.86 -9.53
C THR A 48 -8.10 11.93 -8.35
N ILE A 49 -8.82 12.43 -7.35
CA ILE A 49 -9.29 11.69 -6.18
C ILE A 49 -10.78 11.97 -6.02
N SER A 50 -11.58 10.91 -6.16
CA SER A 50 -13.03 10.93 -5.94
C SER A 50 -13.45 10.31 -4.59
N MET A 51 -12.56 9.52 -3.99
CA MET A 51 -12.85 8.75 -2.77
C MET A 51 -11.60 8.63 -1.89
N LEU A 52 -11.82 8.75 -0.59
CA LEU A 52 -10.82 8.51 0.44
C LEU A 52 -11.14 7.22 1.22
N MET A 53 -10.10 6.69 1.84
CA MET A 53 -10.18 5.68 2.88
C MET A 53 -9.43 6.17 4.12
N LYS A 54 -9.82 5.72 5.30
CA LYS A 54 -9.04 5.94 6.52
C LYS A 54 -8.18 4.73 6.82
N ILE A 55 -6.89 4.96 7.00
CA ILE A 55 -5.94 3.91 7.36
C ILE A 55 -5.34 4.16 8.75
N LYS A 56 -5.09 3.06 9.46
CA LYS A 56 -4.39 3.04 10.75
C LYS A 56 -3.08 2.28 10.59
N LEU A 57 -1.96 2.92 10.93
CA LEU A 57 -0.66 2.27 10.98
C LEU A 57 -0.68 1.14 12.02
N LEU A 58 -0.23 -0.05 11.61
CA LEU A 58 -0.04 -1.20 12.50
C LEU A 58 1.44 -1.45 12.76
N LYS A 59 2.28 -1.36 11.73
CA LYS A 59 3.69 -1.72 11.82
C LYS A 59 4.55 -0.88 10.86
N ARG A 60 5.77 -0.57 11.31
CA ARG A 60 6.86 -0.03 10.49
C ARG A 60 7.88 -1.12 10.22
N TYR A 61 8.37 -1.18 8.99
CA TYR A 61 9.47 -2.05 8.58
C TYR A 61 10.73 -1.22 8.35
N ASP A 62 11.88 -1.84 8.59
CA ASP A 62 13.15 -1.28 8.16
C ASP A 62 13.22 -1.22 6.62
N SER A 63 13.83 -0.16 6.08
CA SER A 63 13.92 0.05 4.63
C SER A 63 14.74 -1.02 3.91
N GLY A 64 15.65 -1.70 4.60
CA GLY A 64 16.42 -2.83 4.07
C GLY A 64 15.64 -4.16 4.04
N LYS A 65 14.48 -4.26 4.69
CA LYS A 65 13.77 -5.54 4.85
C LYS A 65 12.99 -5.98 3.62
N PHE A 66 12.25 -5.07 2.99
CA PHE A 66 11.38 -5.36 1.84
C PHE A 66 11.70 -4.42 0.67
N THR A 67 12.97 -4.42 0.26
CA THR A 67 13.48 -3.61 -0.86
C THR A 67 12.88 -4.04 -2.19
N PHE A 68 12.85 -3.13 -3.17
CA PHE A 68 12.37 -3.44 -4.51
C PHE A 68 13.14 -4.59 -5.18
N ASP A 69 14.45 -4.69 -4.95
CA ASP A 69 15.27 -5.79 -5.45
C ASP A 69 14.81 -7.14 -4.88
N ARG A 70 14.54 -7.19 -3.56
CA ARG A 70 14.00 -8.37 -2.89
C ARG A 70 12.59 -8.72 -3.39
N LEU A 71 11.72 -7.71 -3.50
CA LEU A 71 10.36 -7.83 -4.07
C LEU A 71 10.39 -8.45 -5.46
N LYS A 72 11.35 -8.04 -6.31
CA LYS A 72 11.55 -8.58 -7.64
C LYS A 72 12.06 -10.03 -7.61
N LYS A 73 13.15 -10.29 -6.90
CA LYS A 73 13.87 -11.58 -6.93
C LYS A 73 13.12 -12.70 -6.21
N GLU A 74 12.54 -12.42 -5.05
CA GLU A 74 11.93 -13.44 -4.18
C GLU A 74 10.42 -13.57 -4.39
N PHE A 75 9.74 -12.48 -4.78
CA PHE A 75 8.29 -12.42 -4.80
C PHE A 75 7.69 -12.15 -6.19
N GLY A 76 8.52 -12.02 -7.23
CA GLY A 76 8.06 -11.79 -8.60
C GLY A 76 7.35 -10.44 -8.80
N ILE A 77 7.61 -9.45 -7.94
CA ILE A 77 7.03 -8.11 -8.03
C ILE A 77 7.98 -7.22 -8.82
N TYR A 78 7.75 -7.14 -10.14
CA TYR A 78 8.57 -6.36 -11.06
C TYR A 78 8.19 -4.87 -11.14
N ALA A 79 7.02 -4.48 -10.61
CA ALA A 79 6.57 -3.10 -10.59
C ALA A 79 5.47 -2.88 -9.54
N VAL A 80 5.42 -1.66 -8.99
CA VAL A 80 4.36 -1.17 -8.11
C VAL A 80 3.82 0.13 -8.71
N ARG A 81 2.75 0.04 -9.52
CA ARG A 81 2.15 1.18 -10.25
C ARG A 81 0.79 1.61 -9.69
N GLY A 82 0.25 0.86 -8.75
CA GLY A 82 -1.07 1.07 -8.16
C GLY A 82 -1.40 -0.03 -7.16
N PRO A 83 -2.60 0.00 -6.58
CA PRO A 83 -3.09 -1.05 -5.70
C PRO A 83 -3.00 -2.41 -6.41
N ARG A 84 -2.45 -3.40 -5.71
CA ARG A 84 -2.32 -4.76 -6.22
C ARG A 84 -2.41 -5.77 -5.10
N GLY A 85 -2.87 -6.98 -5.44
CA GLY A 85 -2.73 -8.13 -4.58
C GLY A 85 -1.25 -8.48 -4.35
N ILE A 86 -0.96 -8.96 -3.14
CA ILE A 86 0.35 -9.52 -2.78
C ILE A 86 0.36 -11.03 -3.03
N PRO A 87 1.44 -11.58 -3.61
CA PRO A 87 1.63 -13.02 -3.78
C PRO A 87 1.63 -13.76 -2.43
N ASN A 88 1.26 -15.05 -2.43
CA ASN A 88 1.21 -15.85 -1.20
C ASN A 88 2.57 -15.96 -0.50
N SER A 89 3.66 -16.05 -1.27
CA SER A 89 5.02 -16.04 -0.71
C SER A 89 5.32 -14.77 0.09
N LEU A 90 4.86 -13.61 -0.39
CA LEU A 90 5.04 -12.34 0.33
C LEU A 90 4.10 -12.24 1.53
N LYS A 91 2.88 -12.78 1.46
CA LYS A 91 1.97 -12.85 2.62
C LYS A 91 2.61 -13.59 3.79
N TYR A 92 3.19 -14.75 3.50
CA TYR A 92 3.90 -15.57 4.49
C TYR A 92 5.01 -14.77 5.19
N GLU A 93 5.86 -14.08 4.42
CA GLU A 93 6.96 -13.28 4.96
C GLU A 93 6.49 -12.04 5.75
N LEU A 94 5.30 -11.53 5.44
CA LEU A 94 4.66 -10.43 6.16
C LEU A 94 3.92 -10.89 7.43
N ASN A 95 3.92 -12.20 7.72
CA ASN A 95 3.18 -12.85 8.81
C ASN A 95 1.67 -12.60 8.72
N LEU A 96 1.10 -12.80 7.52
CA LEU A 96 -0.33 -12.73 7.24
C LEU A 96 -0.96 -14.10 6.99
#